data_AF-A0A661P1E0-F1
#
_entry.id   AF-A0A661P1E0-F1
#
_cell.length_a   1.000
_cell.length_b   1.000
_cell.length_c   1.000
_cell.angle_alpha   90.00
_cell.angle_beta   90.00
_cell.angle_gamma   90.00
#
_symmetry.space_group_name_H-M   'P 1'
#
loop_
_entity.id
_entity.type
_entity.pdbx_description
1 polymer ?
#
loop_
_entity_poly.entity_id
_entity_poly.type
_entity_poly.pdbx_seq_one_letter_code
_entity_poly.pdbx_strand_id
1 'polypeptide(L)'
;MTCHNTGDYLRLFAGTIYQADGTTPAPSVEIGVRDGDTLRTTYSATNGNFWFSDDGGTIDWMTAVVQARNANGDVLMYSPGEAGCNSCHTVELPITEP
;
A
#
# COMPACT_ATOMS: atom_id res chain seq x y z
N MET A 1 2.36 -16.02 -14.59
CA MET A 1 2.20 -16.38 -13.17
C MET A 1 1.16 -15.44 -12.59
N THR A 2 0.08 -15.97 -12.01
CA THR A 2 -1.05 -15.17 -11.52
C THR A 2 -0.97 -15.13 -10.00
N CYS A 3 -0.63 -13.96 -9.43
CA CYS A 3 -0.32 -13.83 -8.00
C CYS A 3 -1.54 -13.52 -7.12
N HIS A 4 -2.63 -13.07 -7.74
CA HIS A 4 -3.92 -12.88 -7.12
C HIS A 4 -4.95 -13.56 -8.03
N ASN A 5 -5.46 -14.72 -7.60
CA ASN A 5 -6.47 -15.45 -8.35
C ASN A 5 -7.84 -14.81 -8.14
N THR A 6 -8.65 -14.85 -9.20
CA THR A 6 -9.99 -14.25 -9.37
C THR A 6 -11.08 -14.89 -8.49
N GLY A 7 -10.83 -15.00 -7.20
CA GLY A 7 -11.76 -15.53 -6.19
C GLY A 7 -11.67 -14.88 -4.82
N ASP A 8 -10.62 -14.07 -4.57
CA ASP A 8 -10.44 -13.36 -3.30
C ASP A 8 -10.23 -11.86 -3.60
N TYR A 9 -11.29 -11.21 -4.06
CA TYR A 9 -11.34 -9.80 -4.49
C TYR A 9 -11.07 -8.78 -3.35
N LEU A 10 -10.62 -9.22 -2.17
CA LEU A 10 -10.66 -8.40 -0.97
C LEU A 10 -9.31 -7.80 -0.55
N ARG A 11 -8.21 -8.01 -1.28
CA ARG A 11 -6.90 -7.42 -0.92
C ARG A 11 -6.11 -7.04 -2.17
N LEU A 12 -6.36 -5.85 -2.71
CA LEU A 12 -5.69 -5.35 -3.92
C LEU A 12 -4.29 -4.76 -3.62
N PHE A 13 -4.06 -4.28 -2.40
CA PHE A 13 -2.78 -3.71 -1.99
C PHE A 13 -2.56 -3.95 -0.49
N ALA A 14 -1.34 -4.32 -0.08
CA ALA A 14 -1.02 -4.63 1.31
C ALA A 14 0.49 -4.48 1.55
N GLY A 15 0.89 -4.32 2.81
CA GLY A 15 2.29 -4.21 3.19
C GLY A 15 2.49 -4.01 4.68
N THR A 16 3.72 -3.69 5.07
CA THR A 16 4.10 -3.33 6.44
C THR A 16 4.77 -1.96 6.40
N ILE A 17 4.30 -1.04 7.25
CA ILE A 17 4.97 0.24 7.50
C ILE A 17 5.94 0.05 8.67
N TYR A 18 7.16 0.55 8.51
CA TYR A 18 8.17 0.68 9.55
C TYR A 18 8.35 2.14 9.93
N GLN A 19 8.88 2.39 11.12
CA GLN A 19 9.37 3.71 11.51
C GLN A 19 10.52 4.13 10.59
N ALA A 20 10.97 5.37 10.71
CA ALA A 20 12.12 5.87 9.95
C ALA A 20 13.41 5.03 10.13
N ASP A 21 13.48 4.19 11.17
CA ASP A 21 14.57 3.23 11.40
C ASP A 21 14.57 2.00 10.46
N GLY A 22 13.49 1.81 9.68
CA GLY A 22 13.33 0.72 8.72
C GLY A 22 13.12 -0.68 9.32
N THR A 23 12.96 -0.82 10.64
CA THR A 23 12.86 -2.13 11.31
C THR A 23 11.78 -2.22 12.38
N THR A 24 11.46 -1.11 13.05
CA THR A 24 10.38 -1.06 14.04
C THR A 24 9.06 -0.85 13.33
N PRO A 25 8.03 -1.70 13.51
CA PRO A 25 6.74 -1.46 12.87
C PRO A 25 6.11 -0.13 13.29
N ALA A 26 5.52 0.60 12.34
CA ALA A 26 4.87 1.88 12.57
C ALA A 26 3.33 1.73 12.54
N PRO A 27 2.66 1.82 13.70
CA PRO A 27 1.21 1.72 13.78
C PRO A 27 0.52 3.05 13.45
N SER A 28 -0.76 2.99 13.10
CA SER A 28 -1.61 4.17 12.91
C SER A 28 -1.12 5.15 11.84
N VAL A 29 -0.35 4.67 10.88
CA VAL A 29 0.02 5.42 9.68
C VAL A 29 -1.13 5.32 8.70
N GLU A 30 -1.60 6.44 8.17
CA GLU A 30 -2.59 6.49 7.10
C GLU A 30 -1.91 6.11 5.77
N ILE A 31 -2.52 5.19 5.03
CA ILE A 31 -2.09 4.81 3.68
C ILE A 31 -3.19 5.23 2.72
N GLY A 32 -2.86 6.10 1.77
CA GLY A 32 -3.78 6.57 0.74
C GLY A 32 -3.41 6.05 -0.64
N VAL A 33 -4.41 5.58 -1.39
CA VAL A 33 -4.33 5.26 -2.82
C VAL A 33 -5.25 6.22 -3.56
N ARG A 34 -4.67 7.10 -4.37
CA ARG A 34 -5.40 8.03 -5.22
C ARG A 34 -5.37 7.54 -6.66
N ASP A 35 -6.55 7.34 -7.24
CA ASP A 35 -6.75 7.00 -8.65
C ASP A 35 -7.70 8.03 -9.27
N GLY A 36 -7.14 8.89 -10.13
CA GLY A 36 -7.82 10.11 -10.58
C GLY A 36 -8.33 10.96 -9.41
N ASP A 37 -9.64 11.18 -9.37
CA ASP A 37 -10.32 11.93 -8.30
C ASP A 37 -10.69 11.06 -7.09
N THR A 38 -10.57 9.74 -7.19
CA THR A 38 -10.94 8.81 -6.12
C THR A 38 -9.77 8.62 -5.17
N LEU A 39 -9.93 9.04 -3.91
CA LEU A 39 -9.01 8.72 -2.83
C LEU A 39 -9.62 7.61 -1.97
N ARG A 40 -8.83 6.58 -1.72
CA ARG A 40 -9.18 5.55 -0.74
C ARG A 40 -8.07 5.45 0.30
N THR A 41 -8.43 5.25 1.55
CA THR A 41 -7.47 5.20 2.67
C THR A 41 -7.66 3.97 3.55
N THR A 42 -6.58 3.56 4.19
CA THR A 42 -6.55 2.56 5.27
C THR A 42 -5.51 2.99 6.31
N TYR A 43 -5.42 2.28 7.43
CA TYR A 43 -4.41 2.54 8.46
C TYR A 43 -3.60 1.27 8.76
N SER A 44 -2.33 1.44 9.09
CA SER A 44 -1.52 0.35 9.63
C SER A 44 -2.00 -0.05 11.02
N ALA A 45 -2.06 -1.35 11.27
CA ALA A 45 -2.39 -1.94 12.56
C ALA A 45 -1.23 -1.75 13.56
N THR A 46 -1.42 -2.21 14.80
CA THR A 46 -0.40 -2.13 15.87
C THR A 46 0.93 -2.80 15.52
N ASN A 47 0.93 -3.73 14.57
CA ASN A 47 2.12 -4.42 14.06
C ASN A 47 2.64 -3.84 12.73
N GLY A 48 2.21 -2.64 12.34
CA GLY A 48 2.62 -1.96 11.10
C GLY A 48 1.98 -2.52 9.83
N ASN A 49 1.30 -3.67 9.88
CA ASN A 49 0.69 -4.25 8.69
C ASN A 49 -0.57 -3.48 8.28
N PHE A 50 -0.79 -3.38 6.97
CA PHE A 50 -2.03 -2.84 6.42
C PHE A 50 -2.51 -3.70 5.25
N TRP A 51 -3.82 -3.60 5.00
CA TRP A 51 -4.46 -4.21 3.85
C TRP A 51 -5.48 -3.24 3.28
N PHE A 52 -5.53 -3.21 1.97
CA PHE A 52 -6.41 -2.40 1.17
C PHE A 52 -7.34 -3.32 0.39
N SER A 53 -8.60 -3.37 0.82
CA SER A 53 -9.68 -4.08 0.12
C SER A 53 -10.36 -3.10 -0.81
N ASP A 54 -10.41 -3.41 -2.11
CA ASP A 54 -11.29 -2.68 -3.02
C ASP A 54 -12.72 -3.14 -2.79
N ASP A 55 -13.62 -2.16 -2.69
CA ASP A 55 -15.04 -2.34 -2.45
C ASP A 55 -15.83 -2.67 -3.74
N GLY A 56 -15.11 -3.06 -4.80
CA GLY A 56 -15.67 -3.44 -6.09
C GLY A 56 -15.40 -2.42 -7.20
N GLY A 57 -14.56 -1.42 -6.94
CA GLY A 57 -13.99 -0.57 -7.97
C GLY A 57 -12.91 -1.30 -8.79
N THR A 58 -12.39 -0.60 -9.80
CA THR A 58 -11.13 -0.97 -10.43
C THR A 58 -10.19 0.20 -10.20
N ILE A 59 -9.02 -0.06 -9.63
CA ILE A 59 -7.95 0.93 -9.50
C ILE A 59 -7.09 0.85 -10.76
N ASP A 60 -6.90 1.98 -11.45
CA ASP A 60 -5.88 2.08 -12.50
C ASP A 60 -4.49 2.26 -11.86
N TRP A 61 -3.85 1.14 -11.56
CA TRP A 61 -2.53 1.12 -10.93
C TRP A 61 -1.42 1.76 -11.79
N MET A 62 -1.63 1.94 -13.09
CA MET A 62 -0.66 2.64 -13.96
C MET A 62 -0.60 4.14 -13.68
N THR A 63 -1.67 4.71 -13.15
CA THR A 63 -1.79 6.16 -12.90
C THR A 63 -2.05 6.48 -11.43
N ALA A 64 -2.34 5.48 -10.61
CA ALA A 64 -2.55 5.65 -9.18
C ALA A 64 -1.30 6.15 -8.44
N VAL A 65 -1.53 6.99 -7.43
CA VAL A 65 -0.50 7.51 -6.52
C VAL A 65 -0.74 6.96 -5.13
N VAL A 66 0.29 6.38 -4.52
CA VAL A 66 0.23 5.85 -3.15
C VAL A 66 1.06 6.73 -2.21
N GLN A 67 0.52 7.01 -1.02
CA GLN A 67 1.15 7.86 0.00
C GLN A 67 0.95 7.29 1.40
N ALA A 68 1.93 7.50 2.27
CA ALA A 68 1.80 7.35 3.72
C ALA A 68 1.73 8.73 4.38
N ARG A 69 0.92 8.86 5.43
CA ARG A 69 0.83 10.05 6.28
C ARG A 69 0.80 9.68 7.75
N ASN A 70 1.53 10.45 8.55
CA ASN A 70 1.44 10.44 10.00
C ASN A 70 1.58 11.88 10.53
N ALA A 71 1.81 12.06 11.84
CA ALA A 71 2.01 13.38 12.44
C ALA A 71 3.30 14.10 11.99
N ASN A 72 4.26 13.37 11.41
CA ASN A 72 5.54 13.92 10.95
C ASN A 72 5.47 14.42 9.51
N GLY A 73 4.46 14.02 8.73
CA GLY A 73 4.24 14.52 7.38
C GLY A 73 3.64 13.47 6.44
N ASP A 74 3.99 13.61 5.16
CA ASP A 74 3.55 12.74 4.07
C ASP A 74 4.77 12.21 3.31
N VAL A 75 4.73 10.94 2.91
CA VAL A 75 5.75 10.31 2.06
C VAL A 75 5.09 9.60 0.90
N LEU A 76 5.63 9.76 -0.31
CA LEU A 76 5.20 8.99 -1.47
C LEU A 76 5.64 7.54 -1.27
N MET A 77 4.69 6.62 -1.29
CA MET A 77 5.00 5.20 -1.46
C MET A 77 5.17 4.97 -2.95
N TYR A 78 6.36 4.54 -3.35
CA TYR A 78 6.59 4.17 -4.73
C TYR A 78 5.78 2.91 -5.05
N SER A 79 4.62 3.08 -5.68
CA SER A 79 3.92 2.00 -6.38
C SER A 79 4.31 2.08 -7.85
N PRO A 80 5.34 1.37 -8.32
CA PRO A 80 5.52 1.27 -9.76
C PRO A 80 4.28 0.55 -10.31
N GLY A 81 3.44 1.30 -11.02
CA GLY A 81 2.26 0.79 -11.68
C GLY A 81 2.64 -0.29 -12.68
N GLU A 82 2.13 -1.51 -12.41
CA GLU A 82 2.04 -2.76 -13.20
C GLU A 82 3.22 -3.17 -14.13
N ALA A 83 3.61 -4.45 -14.19
CA ALA A 83 2.73 -5.59 -14.46
C ALA A 83 3.24 -6.88 -13.78
N GLY A 84 2.40 -7.46 -12.92
CA GLY A 84 2.73 -8.60 -12.08
C GLY A 84 3.17 -8.13 -10.70
N CYS A 85 2.26 -7.49 -9.93
CA CYS A 85 2.56 -6.88 -8.62
C CYS A 85 3.55 -7.72 -7.83
N ASN A 86 3.34 -9.02 -7.88
CA ASN A 86 4.21 -9.94 -7.23
C ASN A 86 4.59 -11.19 -8.05
N SER A 87 4.98 -11.08 -9.32
CA SER A 87 6.07 -11.98 -9.76
C SER A 87 7.43 -11.55 -9.16
N CYS A 88 7.41 -10.58 -8.22
CA CYS A 88 8.17 -9.32 -8.28
C CYS A 88 8.51 -8.70 -6.90
N HIS A 89 7.72 -8.90 -5.84
CA HIS A 89 8.08 -8.59 -4.45
C HIS A 89 9.08 -9.65 -3.90
N THR A 90 10.22 -9.85 -4.58
CA THR A 90 11.43 -10.51 -4.00
C THR A 90 12.32 -9.52 -3.25
N VAL A 91 12.00 -8.24 -3.37
CA VAL A 91 12.51 -7.16 -2.54
C VAL A 91 11.26 -6.56 -1.90
N GLU A 92 11.00 -6.93 -0.66
CA GLU A 92 10.19 -6.07 0.19
C GLU A 92 10.97 -4.76 0.31
N LEU A 93 10.52 -3.72 -0.40
CA LEU A 93 10.98 -2.38 -0.07
C LEU A 93 10.24 -2.03 1.23
N PRO A 94 10.94 -1.96 2.38
CA PRO A 94 10.29 -1.55 3.60
C PRO A 94 9.68 -0.17 3.37
N ILE A 95 8.37 -0.07 3.58
CA ILE A 95 7.68 1.20 3.52
C ILE A 95 7.96 1.88 4.85
N THR A 96 8.69 2.98 4.86
CA THR A 96 8.93 3.75 6.08
C THR A 96 7.92 4.87 6.19
N GLU A 97 7.48 5.16 7.41
CA GLU A 97 6.68 6.35 7.68
C GLU A 97 7.50 7.65 7.48
N PRO A 98 6.84 8.80 7.31
CA PRO A 98 7.45 10.13 7.27
C PRO A 98 8.28 10.48 8.51
#